data_AF-A0A9W4CVR6-F1
#
_entry.id   AF-A0A9W4CVR6-F1
#
_cell.length_a   1.000
_cell.length_b   1.000
_cell.length_c   1.000
_cell.angle_alpha   90.00
_cell.angle_beta   90.00
_cell.angle_gamma   90.00
#
_symmetry.space_group_name_H-M   'P 1'
#
loop_
_entity.id
_entity.type
_entity.pdbx_description
1 polymer ?
#
loop_
_entity_poly.entity_id
_entity_poly.type
_entity_poly.pdbx_seq_one_letter_code
_entity_poly.pdbx_strand_id
1 'polypeptide(L)'
;MDVELQMLKHLARDAQPTVSVIDEYCQGYKDLFPEVRSYECFKYLHLGIISPIPRKSLPEIAKIVGIRSPQSLHHFLANSPWSARELKERRLARTLKGLKEEKIIVIIDETKNQKLDILEKSYLGKEVREPIRHLQNRKKEG
;
A
#
# COMPACT_ATOMS: atom_id res chain seq x y z
N MET A 1 4.61 -22.52 -38.27
CA MET A 1 4.96 -22.42 -36.84
C MET A 1 4.32 -21.13 -36.36
N ASP A 2 3.20 -21.22 -35.66
CA ASP A 2 2.36 -20.06 -35.36
C ASP A 2 3.03 -19.12 -34.37
N VAL A 3 3.34 -17.93 -34.86
CA VAL A 3 3.83 -16.79 -34.07
C VAL A 3 2.86 -16.52 -32.91
N GLU A 4 1.55 -16.71 -33.12
CA GLU A 4 0.51 -16.59 -32.07
C GLU A 4 0.70 -17.57 -30.91
N LEU A 5 1.07 -18.83 -31.19
CA LEU A 5 1.36 -19.84 -30.16
C LEU A 5 2.66 -19.53 -29.41
N GLN A 6 3.62 -18.85 -30.03
CA GLN A 6 4.82 -18.35 -29.33
C GLN A 6 4.52 -17.11 -28.49
N MET A 7 3.65 -16.20 -28.96
CA MET A 7 3.21 -15.03 -28.18
C MET A 7 2.39 -15.43 -26.94
N LEU A 8 1.53 -16.45 -27.06
CA LEU A 8 0.79 -17.01 -25.92
C LEU A 8 1.70 -17.64 -24.85
N LYS A 9 2.85 -18.21 -25.23
CA LYS A 9 3.85 -18.72 -24.27
C LYS A 9 4.54 -17.63 -23.45
N HIS A 10 4.51 -16.39 -23.93
CA HIS A 10 5.08 -15.22 -23.26
C HIS A 10 4.02 -14.32 -22.62
N LEU A 11 2.73 -14.69 -22.66
CA LEU A 11 1.72 -13.98 -21.89
C LEU A 11 2.04 -14.13 -20.40
N ALA A 12 2.03 -13.01 -19.69
CA ALA A 12 2.18 -13.00 -18.26
C ALA A 12 1.05 -13.83 -17.64
N ARG A 13 1.40 -14.89 -16.91
CA ARG A 13 0.43 -15.70 -16.16
C ARG A 13 -0.39 -14.81 -15.23
N ASP A 14 -1.61 -15.22 -14.91
CA ASP A 14 -2.36 -14.54 -13.87
C ASP A 14 -1.76 -14.75 -12.47
N ALA A 15 -2.01 -13.77 -11.61
CA ALA A 15 -1.66 -13.84 -10.20
C ALA A 15 -2.56 -14.86 -9.50
N GLN A 16 -1.98 -15.65 -8.62
CA GLN A 16 -2.71 -16.61 -7.81
C GLN A 16 -3.81 -15.92 -6.99
N PRO A 17 -5.03 -16.47 -6.94
CA PRO A 17 -6.11 -15.91 -6.14
C PRO A 17 -5.80 -16.03 -4.64
N THR A 18 -6.39 -15.15 -3.83
CA THR A 18 -6.41 -15.29 -2.37
C THR A 18 -7.86 -15.29 -1.87
N VAL A 19 -8.16 -14.67 -0.72
CA VAL A 19 -9.55 -14.44 -0.31
C VAL A 19 -10.13 -13.25 -1.06
N SER A 20 -11.42 -13.31 -1.41
CA SER A 20 -12.06 -12.33 -2.30
C SER A 20 -11.87 -10.88 -1.85
N VAL A 21 -12.01 -10.59 -0.56
CA VAL A 21 -11.84 -9.24 0.01
C VAL A 21 -10.43 -8.69 -0.26
N ILE A 22 -9.39 -9.52 -0.18
CA ILE A 22 -8.02 -9.10 -0.48
C ILE A 22 -7.85 -8.90 -1.99
N ASP A 23 -8.38 -9.82 -2.79
CA ASP A 23 -8.28 -9.75 -4.25
C ASP A 23 -8.97 -8.48 -4.80
N GLU A 24 -10.18 -8.19 -4.33
CA GLU A 24 -10.95 -6.99 -4.67
C GLU A 24 -10.26 -5.70 -4.21
N TYR A 25 -9.74 -5.69 -2.98
CA TYR A 25 -8.99 -4.53 -2.47
C TYR A 25 -7.74 -4.27 -3.30
N CYS A 26 -6.95 -5.32 -3.58
CA CYS A 26 -5.69 -5.24 -4.30
C CYS A 26 -5.84 -4.95 -5.79
N GLN A 27 -6.98 -5.29 -6.40
CA GLN A 27 -7.25 -5.09 -7.83
C GLN A 27 -7.05 -3.64 -8.28
N GLY A 28 -7.40 -2.67 -7.42
CA GLY A 28 -7.22 -1.24 -7.70
C GLY A 28 -5.76 -0.76 -7.74
N TYR A 29 -4.80 -1.65 -7.52
CA TYR A 29 -3.37 -1.37 -7.53
C TYR A 29 -2.59 -2.29 -8.48
N LYS A 30 -3.26 -3.18 -9.23
CA LYS A 30 -2.59 -4.21 -10.06
C LYS A 30 -1.60 -3.62 -11.05
N ASP A 31 -1.94 -2.48 -11.66
CA ASP A 31 -1.13 -1.77 -12.64
C ASP A 31 0.13 -1.10 -12.07
N LEU A 32 0.24 -0.98 -10.74
CA LEU A 32 1.49 -0.53 -10.10
C LEU A 32 2.62 -1.55 -10.19
N PHE A 33 2.29 -2.81 -10.48
CA PHE A 33 3.22 -3.92 -10.44
C PHE A 33 3.46 -4.44 -11.85
N PRO A 34 4.63 -4.17 -12.46
CA PRO A 34 4.94 -4.70 -13.80
C PRO A 34 5.08 -6.23 -13.78
N GLU A 35 5.43 -6.80 -12.62
CA GLU A 35 5.62 -8.24 -12.44
C GLU A 35 4.48 -8.87 -11.67
N VAL A 36 3.96 -9.98 -12.20
CA VAL A 36 2.90 -10.78 -11.56
C VAL A 36 3.31 -11.23 -10.15
N ARG A 37 4.57 -11.62 -9.95
CA ARG A 37 5.09 -12.05 -8.64
C ARG A 37 5.07 -10.92 -7.61
N SER A 38 5.33 -9.70 -8.05
CA SER A 38 5.29 -8.51 -7.19
C SER A 38 3.85 -8.21 -6.77
N TYR A 39 2.90 -8.33 -7.70
CA TYR A 39 1.47 -8.20 -7.37
C TYR A 39 0.98 -9.31 -6.42
N GLU A 40 1.42 -10.55 -6.60
CA GLU A 40 1.12 -11.64 -5.66
C GLU A 40 1.68 -11.36 -4.26
N CYS A 41 2.95 -10.95 -4.16
CA CYS A 41 3.55 -10.58 -2.88
C CYS A 41 2.79 -9.43 -2.20
N PHE A 42 2.29 -8.46 -2.97
CA PHE A 42 1.43 -7.40 -2.46
C PHE A 42 0.13 -7.95 -1.84
N LYS A 43 -0.54 -8.89 -2.53
CA LYS A 43 -1.75 -9.56 -2.02
C LYS A 43 -1.46 -10.36 -0.75
N TYR A 44 -0.40 -11.16 -0.76
CA TYR A 44 -0.01 -11.98 0.39
C TYR A 44 0.39 -11.13 1.59
N LEU A 45 1.07 -10.00 1.38
CA LEU A 45 1.40 -9.08 2.46
C LEU A 45 0.14 -8.53 3.14
N HIS A 46 -0.87 -8.13 2.36
CA HIS A 46 -2.16 -7.68 2.92
C HIS A 46 -2.84 -8.78 3.72
N LEU A 47 -2.93 -9.99 3.15
CA LEU A 47 -3.50 -11.15 3.84
C LEU A 47 -2.79 -11.43 5.17
N GLY A 48 -1.46 -11.41 5.18
CA GLY A 48 -0.65 -11.61 6.38
C GLY A 48 -0.82 -10.52 7.44
N ILE A 49 -0.95 -9.25 7.02
CA ILE A 49 -1.14 -8.12 7.94
C ILE A 49 -2.51 -8.20 8.64
N ILE A 50 -3.57 -8.61 7.94
CA ILE A 50 -4.90 -8.74 8.55
C ILE A 50 -5.08 -10.04 9.33
N SER A 51 -4.18 -11.01 9.14
CA SER A 51 -4.25 -12.30 9.82
C SER A 51 -4.04 -12.15 11.34
N PRO A 52 -4.72 -12.97 12.17
CA PRO A 52 -4.64 -12.92 13.63
C PRO A 52 -3.35 -13.59 14.15
N ILE A 53 -2.19 -13.11 13.72
CA ILE A 53 -0.87 -13.61 14.15
C ILE A 53 -0.26 -12.71 15.23
N PRO A 54 0.44 -13.29 16.22
CA PRO A 54 0.97 -12.54 17.36
C PRO A 54 2.08 -11.56 16.97
N ARG A 55 2.86 -11.86 15.92
CA ARG A 55 3.90 -10.97 15.37
C ARG A 55 3.78 -10.88 13.86
N LYS A 56 3.72 -9.65 13.35
CA LYS A 56 3.59 -9.34 11.92
C LYS A 56 4.97 -9.16 11.26
N SER A 57 5.83 -10.17 11.38
CA SER A 57 7.13 -10.18 10.69
C SER A 57 6.99 -10.85 9.31
N LEU A 58 7.87 -10.51 8.36
CA LEU A 58 7.82 -11.13 7.02
C LEU A 58 7.96 -12.67 7.06
N PRO A 59 8.82 -13.27 7.91
CA PRO A 59 8.87 -14.72 8.04
C PRO A 59 7.57 -15.34 8.57
N GLU A 60 6.93 -14.72 9.57
CA GLU A 60 5.67 -15.23 10.11
C GLU A 60 4.52 -15.09 9.11
N ILE A 61 4.48 -13.97 8.40
CA ILE A 61 3.53 -13.76 7.30
C ILE A 61 3.75 -14.81 6.21
N ALA A 62 4.98 -15.05 5.77
CA ALA A 62 5.27 -16.04 4.72
C ALA A 62 4.77 -17.45 5.08
N LYS A 63 4.90 -17.85 6.36
CA LYS A 63 4.39 -19.15 6.85
C LYS A 63 2.87 -19.25 6.72
N ILE A 64 2.13 -18.25 7.17
CA ILE A 64 0.66 -18.32 7.19
C ILE A 64 0.05 -18.22 5.80
N VAL A 65 0.66 -17.45 4.90
CA VAL A 65 0.18 -17.29 3.52
C VAL A 65 0.68 -18.39 2.57
N GLY A 66 1.49 -19.33 3.06
CA GLY A 66 1.96 -20.48 2.28
C GLY A 66 3.05 -20.17 1.25
N ILE A 67 3.79 -19.06 1.39
CA ILE A 67 4.94 -18.77 0.51
C ILE A 67 6.14 -19.60 0.95
N ARG A 68 6.75 -20.31 0.00
CA ARG A 68 7.91 -21.20 0.25
C ARG A 68 9.14 -20.48 0.81
N SER A 69 9.32 -19.20 0.48
CA SER A 69 10.50 -18.43 0.81
C SER A 69 10.13 -17.01 1.27
N PRO A 70 10.38 -16.66 2.55
CA PRO A 70 10.18 -15.30 3.08
C PRO A 70 10.96 -14.22 2.32
N GLN A 71 12.05 -14.59 1.64
CA GLN A 71 12.86 -13.70 0.81
C GLN A 71 12.04 -13.06 -0.32
N SER A 72 10.97 -13.71 -0.78
CA SER A 72 10.06 -13.15 -1.79
C SER A 72 9.41 -11.85 -1.30
N LEU A 73 8.92 -11.84 -0.05
CA LEU A 73 8.32 -10.65 0.56
C LEU A 73 9.37 -9.56 0.85
N HIS A 74 10.57 -9.95 1.26
CA HIS A 74 11.67 -9.01 1.45
C HIS A 74 12.07 -8.35 0.13
N HIS A 75 12.27 -9.15 -0.92
CA HIS A 75 12.61 -8.64 -2.25
C HIS A 75 11.50 -7.74 -2.79
N PHE A 76 10.23 -8.12 -2.60
CA PHE A 76 9.08 -7.28 -2.92
C PHE A 76 9.18 -5.89 -2.27
N LEU A 77 9.52 -5.80 -0.99
CA LEU A 77 9.61 -4.51 -0.30
C LEU A 77 10.85 -3.69 -0.64
N ALA A 78 11.98 -4.35 -0.88
CA ALA A 78 13.28 -3.68 -1.02
C ALA A 78 13.68 -3.37 -2.47
N ASN A 79 13.32 -4.24 -3.41
CA ASN A 79 13.91 -4.23 -4.76
C ASN A 79 12.88 -4.19 -5.90
N SER A 80 11.62 -4.56 -5.63
CA SER A 80 10.62 -4.64 -6.69
C SER A 80 10.30 -3.24 -7.24
N PRO A 81 10.14 -3.08 -8.56
CA PRO A 81 10.02 -1.79 -9.22
C PRO A 81 8.59 -1.22 -9.13
N TRP A 82 8.11 -0.94 -7.93
CA TRP A 82 6.82 -0.25 -7.68
C TRP A 82 7.02 1.02 -6.84
N SER A 83 6.11 1.98 -7.00
CA SER A 83 6.20 3.28 -6.33
C SER A 83 5.41 3.31 -5.03
N ALA A 84 6.12 3.38 -3.89
CA ALA A 84 5.48 3.55 -2.59
C ALA A 84 4.73 4.87 -2.46
N ARG A 85 5.19 5.93 -3.13
CA ARG A 85 4.51 7.23 -3.19
C ARG A 85 3.17 7.09 -3.90
N GLU A 86 3.16 6.47 -5.08
CA GLU A 86 1.95 6.30 -5.88
C GLU A 86 0.93 5.38 -5.20
N LEU A 87 1.39 4.29 -4.56
CA LEU A 87 0.54 3.45 -3.73
C LEU A 87 -0.16 4.26 -2.62
N LYS A 88 0.58 5.13 -1.92
CA LYS A 88 0.03 5.99 -0.85
C LYS A 88 -1.00 6.98 -1.38
N GLU A 89 -0.70 7.65 -2.50
CA GLU A 89 -1.59 8.61 -3.16
C GLU A 89 -2.89 7.92 -3.60
N ARG A 90 -2.80 6.77 -4.27
CA ARG A 90 -3.97 6.00 -4.70
C ARG A 90 -4.79 5.49 -3.51
N ARG A 91 -4.13 4.99 -2.46
CA ARG A 91 -4.81 4.56 -1.23
C ARG A 91 -5.58 5.71 -0.61
N LEU A 92 -4.97 6.88 -0.47
CA LEU A 92 -5.62 8.07 0.08
C LEU A 92 -6.83 8.50 -0.77
N ALA A 93 -6.68 8.55 -2.09
CA ALA A 93 -7.77 8.89 -3.01
C ALA A 93 -8.96 7.92 -2.88
N ARG A 94 -8.70 6.61 -2.77
CA ARG A 94 -9.75 5.60 -2.56
C ARG A 94 -10.42 5.76 -1.19
N THR A 95 -9.65 6.01 -0.14
CA THR A 95 -10.22 6.30 1.20
C THR A 95 -11.13 7.51 1.16
N LEU A 96 -10.68 8.63 0.57
CA LEU A 96 -11.49 9.85 0.43
C LEU A 96 -12.79 9.60 -0.34
N LYS A 97 -12.73 8.84 -1.44
CA LYS A 97 -13.92 8.44 -2.20
C LYS A 97 -14.88 7.59 -1.36
N GLY A 98 -14.36 6.67 -0.54
CA GLY A 98 -15.16 5.82 0.35
C GLY A 98 -15.87 6.59 1.46
N LEU A 99 -15.32 7.73 1.88
CA LEU A 99 -15.90 8.60 2.90
C LEU A 99 -17.07 9.46 2.38
N LYS A 100 -17.32 9.52 1.07
CA LYS A 100 -18.50 10.19 0.47
C LYS A 100 -18.76 11.63 0.96
N GLU A 101 -17.70 12.40 1.22
CA GLU A 101 -17.77 13.76 1.78
C GLU A 101 -18.40 13.87 3.18
N GLU A 102 -18.54 12.75 3.89
CA GLU A 102 -19.02 12.74 5.27
C GLU A 102 -18.09 13.51 6.20
N LYS A 103 -18.67 14.09 7.26
CA LYS A 103 -17.88 14.73 8.31
C LYS A 103 -17.08 13.66 9.05
N ILE A 104 -15.75 13.82 9.06
CA ILE A 104 -14.82 12.91 9.72
C ILE A 104 -14.00 13.65 10.78
N ILE A 105 -13.49 12.89 11.75
CA ILE A 105 -12.43 13.36 12.65
C ILE A 105 -11.12 12.79 12.12
N VAL A 106 -10.17 13.65 11.78
CA VAL A 106 -8.82 13.26 11.38
C VAL A 106 -7.91 13.37 12.59
N ILE A 107 -7.32 12.26 13.02
CA ILE A 107 -6.33 12.21 14.09
C ILE A 107 -4.95 12.22 13.43
N ILE A 108 -4.15 13.24 13.74
CA ILE A 108 -2.77 13.38 13.27
C ILE A 108 -1.87 13.24 14.49
N ASP A 109 -0.99 12.24 14.47
CA ASP A 109 0.02 12.02 15.49
C ASP A 109 1.39 11.85 14.82
N GLU A 110 2.40 12.53 15.35
CA GLU A 110 3.77 12.44 14.86
C GLU A 110 4.56 11.48 15.73
N THR A 111 4.91 10.30 15.20
CA THR A 111 5.83 9.40 15.90
C THR A 111 7.27 9.84 15.64
N LYS A 112 7.87 10.57 16.58
CA LYS A 112 9.30 10.92 16.53
C LYS A 112 10.16 9.69 16.77
N ASN A 113 11.09 9.42 15.85
CA ASN A 113 12.14 8.43 16.03
C ASN A 113 13.12 8.99 17.09
N GLN A 114 13.37 8.28 18.19
CA GLN A 114 14.15 8.74 19.37
C GLN A 114 15.62 9.16 19.10
N LYS A 115 16.06 9.27 17.84
CA LYS A 115 17.43 9.66 17.43
C LYS A 115 17.61 11.10 16.93
N LEU A 116 16.57 11.93 16.87
CA LEU A 116 16.65 13.30 16.30
C LEU A 116 16.14 14.41 17.25
N ASP A 117 16.12 14.14 18.55
CA ASP A 117 15.30 14.88 19.53
C ASP A 117 15.90 16.20 20.08
N ILE A 118 16.66 16.98 19.30
CA ILE A 118 17.27 18.24 19.82
C ILE A 118 16.80 19.53 19.13
N LEU A 119 16.21 19.54 17.92
CA LEU A 119 16.02 20.83 17.22
C LEU A 119 14.59 21.42 17.16
N GLU A 120 13.52 20.68 17.41
CA GLU A 120 12.16 21.18 17.12
C GLU A 120 11.18 21.05 18.30
N LYS A 121 11.50 21.72 19.42
CA LYS A 121 10.60 21.84 20.58
C LYS A 121 9.59 23.01 20.50
N SER A 122 9.35 23.62 19.33
CA SER A 122 8.60 24.88 19.27
C SER A 122 7.18 24.86 18.65
N TYR A 123 6.68 23.78 18.03
CA TYR A 123 5.49 23.96 17.16
C TYR A 123 4.26 23.05 17.30
N LEU A 124 4.25 21.98 18.11
CA LEU A 124 3.06 21.13 18.16
C LEU A 124 2.20 21.34 19.41
N GLY A 125 1.17 22.16 19.23
CA GLY A 125 0.08 22.34 20.18
C GLY A 125 -1.04 23.19 19.61
N LYS A 126 -1.55 22.87 18.40
CA LYS A 126 -2.78 23.48 17.87
C LYS A 126 -3.63 22.43 17.13
N GLU A 127 -4.80 22.15 17.69
CA GLU A 127 -5.88 21.41 17.06
C GLU A 127 -6.35 22.21 15.82
N VAL A 128 -6.21 21.66 14.61
CA VAL A 128 -6.72 22.31 13.38
C VAL A 128 -8.07 21.70 13.04
N ARG A 129 -9.14 22.41 13.39
CA ARG A 129 -10.51 22.09 12.94
C ARG A 129 -10.85 22.95 11.73
N GLU A 130 -10.43 22.52 10.54
CA GLU A 130 -10.83 23.16 9.28
C GLU A 130 -11.60 22.14 8.41
N PRO A 131 -12.80 22.47 7.89
CA PRO A 131 -13.50 21.64 6.92
C PRO A 131 -12.66 21.50 5.63
N ILE A 132 -12.57 20.28 5.09
CA ILE A 132 -11.74 19.95 3.92
C ILE A 132 -12.14 20.74 2.63
N ARG A 133 -13.25 21.48 2.64
CA ARG A 133 -13.75 22.24 1.47
C ARG A 133 -12.87 23.42 1.03
N HIS A 134 -11.88 23.87 1.81
CA HIS A 134 -11.08 25.06 1.48
C HIS A 134 -9.63 24.81 1.04
N LEU A 135 -9.20 23.55 0.87
CA LEU A 135 -7.80 23.26 0.49
C LEU A 135 -7.50 23.35 -1.02
N GLN A 136 -8.50 23.59 -1.89
CA GLN A 136 -8.27 23.71 -3.33
C GLN A 136 -7.86 25.11 -3.83
N ASN A 137 -7.91 26.17 -2.99
CA ASN A 137 -7.67 27.54 -3.47
C ASN A 137 -6.39 28.23 -2.96
N ARG A 138 -5.48 27.56 -2.24
CA ARG A 138 -4.21 28.15 -1.77
C ARG A 138 -2.98 27.76 -2.59
N LYS A 139 -3.10 27.68 -3.92
CA LYS A 139 -1.96 27.54 -4.85
C LYS A 139 -1.80 28.70 -5.84
N LYS A 140 -2.46 29.83 -5.60
CA LYS A 140 -2.13 31.09 -6.28
C LYS A 140 -2.04 32.16 -5.20
N GLU A 141 -0.98 32.96 -5.28
CA GLU A 141 -0.60 34.09 -4.40
C GLU A 141 0.24 33.70 -3.17
N GLY A 142 1.50 34.13 -3.22
CA GLY A 142 2.54 33.94 -2.21
C GLY A 142 3.89 33.67 -2.84
#